data_AF-A0A0F9EQQ1-F1
#
_entry.id   AF-A0A0F9EQQ1-F1
#
_cell.length_a   1.000
_cell.length_b   1.000
_cell.length_c   1.000
_cell.angle_alpha   90.00
_cell.angle_beta   90.00
_cell.angle_gamma   90.00
#
_symmetry.space_group_name_H-M   'P 1'
#
loop_
_entity.id
_entity.type
_entity.pdbx_description
1 polymer ?
#
loop_
_entity_poly.entity_id
_entity_poly.type
_entity_poly.pdbx_seq_one_letter_code
_entity_poly.pdbx_strand_id
1 'polypeptide(L)'
;MFNHNLETVPGLYPEVRPGARYFHSLRLLQRVKELDPSMFTKSGIMVGLGEDRQSVIQVMEDMRAADIDFLTIGQYLQPTPKHHALDRFVTPEEFASFEKAAYGKGFLMVSATPLTRSSYHAGDDFARLREARNRKLGLG
;
A
#
# COMPACT_ATOMS: atom_id res chain seq x y z
N MET A 1 -4.32 0.46 14.73
CA MET A 1 -3.57 0.41 13.46
C MET A 1 -3.32 1.84 13.03
N PHE A 2 -2.09 2.15 12.65
CA PHE A 2 -1.70 3.45 12.11
C PHE A 2 -1.70 3.39 10.57
N ASN A 3 -2.25 4.40 9.90
CA ASN A 3 -2.33 4.44 8.44
C ASN A 3 -1.72 5.73 7.88
N HIS A 4 -0.86 5.60 6.87
CA HIS A 4 -0.39 6.72 6.06
C HIS A 4 -0.09 6.19 4.65
N ASN A 5 -0.78 6.71 3.63
CA ASN A 5 -0.61 6.24 2.26
C ASN A 5 0.62 6.86 1.60
N LEU A 6 1.28 6.10 0.72
CA LEU A 6 2.28 6.63 -0.22
C LEU A 6 1.60 7.22 -1.46
N GLU A 7 0.42 6.72 -1.82
CA GLU A 7 -0.44 7.06 -2.96
C GLU A 7 0.12 6.66 -4.34
N THR A 8 1.43 6.79 -4.59
CA THR A 8 2.03 6.43 -5.88
C THR A 8 3.52 6.08 -5.76
N VAL A 9 4.15 5.75 -6.89
CA VAL A 9 5.58 5.43 -7.03
C VAL A 9 6.46 6.70 -6.92
N PRO A 10 7.75 6.59 -6.56
CA PRO A 10 8.62 7.75 -6.37
C PRO A 10 8.70 8.71 -7.56
N GLY A 11 8.69 8.18 -8.79
CA GLY A 11 8.80 8.98 -10.01
C GLY A 11 7.61 9.91 -10.25
N LEU A 12 6.40 9.50 -9.86
CA LEU A 12 5.17 10.29 -10.02
C LEU A 12 4.85 11.17 -8.81
N TYR A 13 5.61 11.03 -7.73
CA TYR A 13 5.33 11.66 -6.46
C TYR A 13 5.26 13.20 -6.51
N PRO A 14 6.16 13.92 -7.22
CA PRO A 14 6.09 15.38 -7.32
C PRO A 14 4.82 15.89 -8.01
N GLU A 15 4.31 15.12 -8.98
CA GLU A 15 3.13 15.48 -9.77
C GLU A 15 1.83 15.12 -9.03
N VAL A 16 1.76 13.92 -8.46
CA VAL A 16 0.57 13.40 -7.79
C VAL A 16 0.42 13.94 -6.38
N ARG A 17 1.53 14.26 -5.69
CA ARG A 17 1.54 14.75 -4.29
C ARG A 17 2.45 15.97 -4.11
N PRO A 18 2.12 17.12 -4.72
CA PRO A 18 2.93 18.32 -4.59
C PRO A 18 3.12 18.70 -3.11
N GLY A 19 4.38 18.91 -2.71
CA GLY A 19 4.76 19.27 -1.34
C GLY A 19 5.04 18.09 -0.39
N ALA A 20 4.67 16.87 -0.76
CA ALA A 20 5.04 15.68 0.02
C ALA A 20 6.33 15.05 -0.53
N ARG A 21 7.02 14.25 0.29
CA ARG A 21 8.24 13.52 -0.11
C ARG A 21 8.08 12.04 0.16
N TYR A 22 8.31 11.19 -0.84
CA TYR A 22 8.15 9.74 -0.76
C TYR A 22 8.85 9.11 0.45
N PHE A 23 10.16 9.37 0.60
CA PHE A 23 10.93 8.82 1.72
C PHE A 23 10.54 9.39 3.08
N HIS A 24 9.97 10.60 3.12
CA HIS A 24 9.43 11.15 4.38
C HIS A 24 8.17 10.38 4.81
N SER A 25 7.28 10.06 3.87
CA SER A 25 6.09 9.24 4.13
C SER A 25 6.45 7.83 4.59
N LEU A 26 7.45 7.19 3.97
CA LEU A 26 7.97 5.90 4.43
C LEU A 26 8.57 5.99 5.83
N ARG A 27 9.41 7.00 6.08
CA ARG A 27 10.06 7.20 7.39
C ARG A 27 9.04 7.38 8.51
N LEU A 28 7.92 8.03 8.24
CA LEU A 28 6.83 8.20 9.20
C LEU A 28 6.26 6.85 9.65
N LEU A 29 6.00 5.93 8.72
CA LEU A 29 5.52 4.58 9.03
C LEU A 29 6.57 3.73 9.75
N GLN A 30 7.82 3.82 9.31
CA GLN A 30 8.94 3.17 9.97
C GLN A 30 9.09 3.65 11.42
N ARG A 31 8.92 4.95 11.67
CA ARG A 31 9.03 5.53 13.02
C ARG A 31 7.93 5.01 13.95
N VAL A 32 6.73 4.75 13.44
CA VAL A 32 5.67 4.10 14.23
C VAL A 32 6.13 2.73 14.72
N LYS A 33 6.76 1.94 13.85
CA LYS A 33 7.30 0.61 14.20
C LYS A 33 8.48 0.68 15.16
N GLU A 34 9.33 1.70 15.05
CA GLU A 34 10.42 1.92 16.00
C GLU A 34 9.91 2.27 17.41
N LEU A 35 8.78 2.98 17.52
CA LEU A 35 8.18 3.39 18.80
C LEU A 35 7.35 2.27 19.43
N ASP A 36 6.58 1.56 18.62
CA ASP A 36 5.76 0.42 19.03
C ASP A 36 5.76 -0.65 17.93
N PRO A 37 6.63 -1.68 18.04
CA PRO A 37 6.67 -2.79 17.08
C PRO A 37 5.36 -3.59 17.00
N SER A 38 4.51 -3.52 18.03
CA SER A 38 3.22 -4.19 18.05
C SER A 38 2.14 -3.42 17.28
N MET A 39 2.33 -2.13 17.01
CA MET A 39 1.39 -1.33 16.23
C MET A 39 1.34 -1.85 14.80
N PHE A 40 0.15 -2.24 14.35
CA PHE A 40 -0.08 -2.52 12.94
C PHE A 40 0.02 -1.23 12.12
N THR A 41 0.74 -1.27 11.00
CA THR A 41 0.83 -0.17 10.03
C THR A 41 0.20 -0.56 8.70
N LYS A 42 -0.50 0.40 8.09
CA LYS A 42 -1.14 0.30 6.79
C LYS A 42 -0.62 1.39 5.87
N SER A 43 -0.45 1.04 4.60
CA SER A 43 -0.21 2.00 3.54
C SER A 43 -0.84 1.52 2.25
N GLY A 44 -0.92 2.43 1.28
CA GLY A 44 -1.49 2.12 -0.02
C GLY A 44 -0.94 2.99 -1.12
N ILE A 45 -1.12 2.47 -2.34
CA ILE A 45 -0.89 3.17 -3.60
C ILE A 45 -2.11 3.00 -4.51
N MET A 46 -2.26 3.93 -5.43
CA MET A 46 -3.16 3.82 -6.56
C MET A 46 -2.35 3.51 -7.82
N VAL A 47 -2.90 2.68 -8.69
CA VAL A 47 -2.32 2.30 -9.97
C VAL A 47 -3.16 2.85 -11.13
N GLY A 48 -2.54 3.00 -12.30
CA GLY A 48 -3.14 3.68 -13.46
C GLY A 48 -2.79 5.17 -13.55
N LEU A 49 -1.72 5.61 -12.88
CA LEU A 49 -1.21 6.98 -12.91
C LEU A 49 -0.05 7.18 -13.91
N GLY A 50 0.36 6.11 -14.61
CA GLY A 50 1.50 6.09 -15.53
C GLY A 50 2.73 5.36 -14.97
N GLU A 51 2.58 4.65 -13.85
CA GLU A 51 3.64 3.85 -13.26
C GLU A 51 3.93 2.57 -14.05
N ASP A 52 5.20 2.17 -14.11
CA ASP A 52 5.58 0.86 -14.60
C ASP A 52 5.48 -0.20 -13.49
N ARG A 53 5.40 -1.47 -13.91
CA ARG A 53 5.26 -2.61 -12.99
C ARG A 53 6.45 -2.74 -12.04
N GLN A 54 7.68 -2.47 -12.47
CA GLN A 54 8.87 -2.60 -11.63
C GLN A 54 8.87 -1.55 -10.52
N SER A 55 8.43 -0.33 -10.82
CA SER A 55 8.25 0.75 -9.84
C SER A 55 7.24 0.35 -8.75
N VAL A 56 6.13 -0.29 -9.11
CA VAL A 56 5.15 -0.82 -8.13
C VAL A 56 5.78 -1.90 -7.24
N ILE A 57 6.56 -2.81 -7.84
CA ILE A 57 7.27 -3.86 -7.08
C ILE A 57 8.33 -3.26 -6.15
N GLN A 58 9.05 -2.21 -6.58
CA GLN A 58 10.03 -1.52 -5.74
C GLN A 58 9.35 -0.84 -4.54
N VAL A 59 8.18 -0.22 -4.73
CA VAL A 59 7.41 0.34 -3.61
C VAL A 59 7.08 -0.74 -2.58
N MET A 60 6.74 -1.95 -3.01
CA MET A 60 6.49 -3.06 -2.08
C MET A 60 7.74 -3.43 -1.26
N GLU A 61 8.93 -3.41 -1.87
CA GLU A 61 10.20 -3.65 -1.17
C GLU A 61 10.47 -2.55 -0.14
N ASP A 62 10.33 -1.29 -0.53
CA ASP A 62 10.53 -0.14 0.36
C ASP A 62 9.56 -0.20 1.55
N MET A 63 8.30 -0.57 1.29
CA MET A 63 7.28 -0.72 2.32
C MET A 63 7.60 -1.87 3.29
N ARG A 64 8.14 -2.99 2.80
CA ARG A 64 8.59 -4.09 3.66
C ARG A 64 9.85 -3.74 4.44
N ALA A 65 10.77 -2.95 3.88
CA ALA A 65 11.92 -2.41 4.61
C ALA A 65 11.50 -1.47 5.76
N ALA A 66 10.36 -0.78 5.61
CA ALA A 66 9.71 0.01 6.67
C ALA A 66 8.80 -0.81 7.62
N ASP A 67 8.81 -2.15 7.48
CA ASP A 67 7.96 -3.12 8.19
C ASP A 67 6.45 -2.81 8.15
N ILE A 68 5.93 -2.40 7.00
CA ILE A 68 4.50 -2.16 6.82
C ILE A 68 3.73 -3.48 6.76
N ASP A 69 2.69 -3.65 7.59
CA ASP A 69 1.96 -4.90 7.71
C ASP A 69 0.91 -5.09 6.59
N PHE A 70 0.22 -4.02 6.23
CA PHE A 70 -0.93 -4.05 5.32
C PHE A 70 -0.73 -3.12 4.12
N LEU A 71 -0.72 -3.70 2.92
CA LEU A 71 -0.73 -3.00 1.64
C LEU A 71 -2.12 -2.98 1.00
N THR A 72 -2.58 -1.80 0.59
CA THR A 72 -3.72 -1.65 -0.33
C THR A 72 -3.28 -1.13 -1.69
N ILE A 73 -3.78 -1.73 -2.78
CA ILE A 73 -3.57 -1.28 -4.15
C ILE A 73 -4.95 -1.10 -4.79
N GLY A 74 -5.28 0.14 -5.15
CA GLY A 74 -6.56 0.49 -5.77
C GLY A 74 -6.38 1.09 -7.16
N GLN A 75 -7.43 1.09 -7.97
CA GLN A 75 -7.43 1.83 -9.23
C GLN A 75 -7.53 3.34 -8.94
N TYR A 76 -6.64 4.12 -9.55
CA TYR A 76 -6.81 5.56 -9.61
C TYR A 76 -8.05 5.90 -10.45
N LEU A 77 -8.96 6.68 -9.89
CA LEU A 77 -10.08 7.25 -10.62
C LEU A 77 -9.93 8.76 -10.59
N GLN A 78 -9.72 9.36 -11.75
CA GLN A 78 -9.56 10.81 -11.87
C GLN A 78 -10.81 11.52 -11.36
N PRO A 79 -10.73 12.33 -10.27
CA PRO A 79 -11.91 12.96 -9.70
C PRO A 79 -12.49 14.05 -10.60
N THR A 80 -11.60 14.86 -11.20
CA THR A 80 -11.96 15.91 -12.15
C THR A 80 -10.83 16.08 -13.19
N PRO A 81 -11.09 16.69 -14.35
CA PRO A 81 -10.07 16.93 -15.38
C PRO A 81 -8.86 17.78 -14.94
N LYS A 82 -8.92 18.46 -13.78
CA LYS A 82 -7.82 19.24 -13.23
C LYS A 82 -6.83 18.42 -12.41
N HIS A 83 -7.19 17.20 -12.02
CA HIS A 83 -6.31 16.28 -11.32
C HIS A 83 -5.44 15.51 -12.31
N HIS A 84 -4.41 14.81 -11.80
CA HIS A 84 -3.56 13.91 -12.57
C HIS A 84 -4.37 13.09 -13.57
N ALA A 85 -3.92 13.02 -14.82
CA ALA A 85 -4.66 12.29 -15.84
C ALA A 85 -4.66 10.79 -15.52
N LEU A 86 -5.79 10.13 -15.74
CA LEU A 86 -5.81 8.66 -15.78
C LEU A 86 -4.95 8.22 -16.97
N ASP A 87 -3.94 7.39 -16.70
CA ASP A 87 -3.12 6.78 -17.76
C ASP A 87 -3.82 5.54 -18.33
N ARG A 88 -4.22 4.61 -17.44
CA ARG A 88 -4.87 3.36 -17.84
C ARG A 88 -5.74 2.76 -16.74
N PHE A 89 -6.70 1.94 -17.15
CA PHE A 89 -7.38 1.00 -16.26
C PHE A 89 -6.56 -0.28 -16.15
N VAL A 90 -6.15 -0.61 -14.94
CA VAL A 90 -5.37 -1.82 -14.64
C VAL A 90 -6.30 -3.02 -14.61
N THR A 91 -5.86 -4.12 -15.23
CA THR A 91 -6.67 -5.33 -15.37
C THR A 91 -6.79 -6.10 -14.03
N PRO A 92 -7.88 -6.84 -13.80
CA PRO A 92 -8.00 -7.73 -12.64
C PRO A 92 -6.83 -8.70 -12.49
N GLU A 93 -6.28 -9.20 -13.61
CA GLU A 93 -5.13 -10.11 -13.64
C GLU A 93 -3.86 -9.42 -13.15
N GLU A 94 -3.63 -8.15 -13.50
CA GLU A 94 -2.52 -7.36 -12.98
C GLU A 94 -2.66 -7.12 -11.47
N PHE A 95 -3.86 -6.79 -10.98
CA PHE A 95 -4.13 -6.69 -9.55
C PHE A 95 -3.83 -7.99 -8.80
N ALA A 96 -4.29 -9.13 -9.32
CA ALA A 96 -3.98 -10.45 -8.76
C ALA A 96 -2.47 -10.74 -8.78
N SER A 97 -1.75 -10.28 -9.80
CA SER A 97 -0.29 -10.40 -9.87
C SER A 97 0.41 -9.57 -8.79
N PHE A 98 -0.08 -8.36 -8.51
CA PHE A 98 0.43 -7.51 -7.44
C PHE A 98 0.14 -8.09 -6.06
N GLU A 99 -1.07 -8.63 -5.86
CA GLU A 99 -1.44 -9.31 -4.63
C GLU A 99 -0.51 -10.47 -4.32
N LYS A 100 -0.30 -11.36 -5.30
CA LYS A 100 0.61 -12.50 -5.19
C LYS A 100 2.05 -12.06 -4.88
N ALA A 101 2.52 -11.02 -5.56
CA ALA A 101 3.86 -10.48 -5.33
C ALA A 101 4.00 -9.90 -3.92
N ALA A 102 3.02 -9.14 -3.45
CA ALA A 102 3.03 -8.56 -2.11
C ALA A 102 3.00 -9.65 -1.02
N TYR A 103 2.12 -10.63 -1.11
CA TYR A 103 2.14 -11.76 -0.17
C TYR A 103 3.48 -12.50 -0.18
N GLY A 104 4.09 -12.71 -1.35
CA GLY A 104 5.43 -13.28 -1.48
C GLY A 104 6.54 -12.48 -0.80
N LYS A 105 6.36 -11.18 -0.60
CA LYS A 105 7.28 -10.28 0.13
C LYS A 105 7.00 -10.22 1.64
N GLY A 106 5.93 -10.88 2.11
CA GLY A 106 5.66 -11.06 3.54
C GLY A 106 4.80 -9.99 4.19
N PHE A 107 3.99 -9.24 3.43
CA PHE A 107 2.88 -8.47 4.01
C PHE A 107 1.92 -9.42 4.75
N LEU A 108 1.41 -8.99 5.91
CA LEU A 108 0.45 -9.78 6.69
C LEU A 108 -0.94 -9.76 6.04
N MET A 109 -1.27 -8.67 5.36
CA MET A 109 -2.52 -8.51 4.65
C MET A 109 -2.29 -7.70 3.38
N VAL A 110 -3.00 -8.05 2.32
CA VAL A 110 -3.03 -7.32 1.07
C VAL A 110 -4.48 -7.17 0.63
N SER A 111 -4.80 -6.02 0.05
CA SER A 111 -6.04 -5.83 -0.72
C SER A 111 -5.65 -5.16 -2.02
N ALA A 112 -5.75 -5.88 -3.14
CA ALA A 112 -5.41 -5.36 -4.45
C ALA A 112 -6.56 -5.62 -5.42
N THR A 113 -7.43 -4.63 -5.59
CA THR A 113 -8.57 -4.72 -6.51
C THR A 113 -8.88 -3.34 -7.08
N PRO A 114 -9.59 -3.24 -8.22
CA PRO A 114 -10.02 -1.94 -8.75
C PRO A 114 -10.83 -1.11 -7.73
N LEU A 115 -11.61 -1.78 -6.87
CA LEU A 115 -12.50 -1.15 -5.89
C LEU A 115 -11.86 -0.92 -4.52
N THR A 116 -10.62 -1.37 -4.30
CA THR A 116 -9.94 -1.18 -3.02
C THR A 116 -9.84 0.31 -2.68
N ARG A 117 -10.21 0.66 -1.45
CA ARG A 117 -10.07 1.98 -0.84
C ARG A 117 -9.47 1.83 0.55
N SER A 118 -8.72 2.83 1.00
CA SER A 118 -7.93 2.75 2.25
C SER A 118 -8.79 2.65 3.54
N SER A 119 -10.08 3.01 3.51
CA SER A 119 -10.97 3.08 4.68
C SER A 119 -12.08 2.02 4.76
N TYR A 120 -12.23 1.14 3.76
CA TYR A 120 -13.28 0.11 3.76
C TYR A 120 -12.89 -1.04 4.72
N HIS A 121 -13.75 -1.37 5.69
CA HIS A 121 -13.63 -2.50 6.65
C HIS A 121 -12.50 -2.49 7.71
N ALA A 122 -12.16 -1.33 8.27
CA ALA A 122 -11.05 -1.22 9.24
C ALA A 122 -11.13 -2.15 10.48
N GLY A 123 -12.33 -2.51 10.95
CA GLY A 123 -12.53 -3.43 12.08
C GLY A 123 -12.18 -4.88 11.73
N ASP A 124 -12.72 -5.38 10.63
CA ASP A 124 -12.45 -6.74 10.13
C ASP A 124 -10.99 -6.89 9.70
N ASP A 125 -10.42 -5.86 9.08
CA ASP A 125 -9.00 -5.79 8.73
C ASP A 125 -8.11 -6.02 9.96
N PHE A 126 -8.45 -5.41 11.10
CA PHE A 126 -7.68 -5.54 12.33
C PHE A 126 -7.72 -6.97 12.91
N ALA A 127 -8.89 -7.62 12.88
CA ALA A 127 -9.03 -9.00 13.31
C ALA A 127 -8.18 -9.95 12.44
N ARG A 128 -8.25 -9.79 11.12
CA ARG A 128 -7.46 -10.57 10.15
C ARG A 128 -5.97 -10.34 10.31
N LEU A 129 -5.54 -9.10 10.55
CA LEU A 129 -4.12 -8.77 10.81
C LEU A 129 -3.59 -9.44 12.08
N ARG A 130 -4.36 -9.40 13.17
CA ARG A 130 -4.02 -10.11 14.41
C ARG A 130 -3.86 -11.61 14.16
N GLU A 131 -4.81 -12.22 13.47
CA GLU A 131 -4.79 -13.64 13.17
C GLU A 131 -3.59 -14.02 12.28
N ALA A 132 -3.31 -13.22 11.24
CA ALA A 132 -2.14 -13.40 10.38
C ALA A 132 -0.81 -13.30 11.15
N ARG A 133 -0.70 -12.34 12.07
CA ARG A 133 0.47 -12.21 12.94
C ARG A 133 0.62 -13.42 13.87
N ASN A 134 -0.46 -13.86 14.50
CA ASN A 134 -0.43 -15.03 15.39
C ASN A 134 0.00 -16.31 14.63
N ARG A 135 -0.54 -16.53 13.43
CA ARG A 135 -0.10 -17.63 12.54
C ARG A 135 1.40 -17.56 12.24
N LYS A 136 1.90 -16.37 11.89
CA LYS A 136 3.34 -16.16 11.60
C LYS A 136 4.24 -16.43 12.81
N LEU A 137 3.74 -16.20 14.02
CA LEU A 137 4.45 -16.45 15.28
C LEU A 137 4.25 -17.88 15.84
N GLY A 138 3.43 -18.72 15.19
CA GLY A 138 3.09 -20.05 15.70
C GLY A 138 2.22 -20.03 16.96
N LEU A 139 1.46 -18.96 17.18
CA LEU A 139 0.61 -18.73 18.36
C LEU A 139 -0.87 -19.08 18.12
N GLY A 140 -1.18 -19.89 17.10
CA GLY A 140 -2.54 -20.23 16.69
C GLY A 140 -2.63 -21.56 15.97
#